data_AF-A0A257KFB4-F1
#
_entry.id   AF-A0A257KFB4-F1
#
_cell.length_a   1.000
_cell.length_b   1.000
_cell.length_c   1.000
_cell.angle_alpha   90.00
_cell.angle_beta   90.00
_cell.angle_gamma   90.00
#
_symmetry.space_group_name_H-M   'P 1'
#
loop_
_entity.id
_entity.type
_entity.pdbx_description
1 polymer ?
#
loop_
_entity_poly.entity_id
_entity_poly.type
_entity_poly.pdbx_seq_one_letter_code
_entity_poly.pdbx_strand_id
1 'polypeptide(L)'
;MTAWRWATQARAACLALGLGLGVPMTAGAATPPEPVRINPADRGSGLAVAIGGGLKADHDAVWQALVQLSGGPGARWVVLGTASEDPTASAAGAVKQLQRRGAVAVALPVSPELKDPPVAQAVRDEALLAQVRAAKGVFFTGGAQDRITSSLQPGGQATPLL
;
A
#
# COMPACT_ATOMS: atom_id res chain seq x y z
N MET A 1 -0.35 27.46 -0.33
CA MET A 1 -1.77 27.75 -0.65
C MET A 1 -1.99 27.43 -2.11
N THR A 2 -2.43 26.21 -2.41
CA THR A 2 -2.77 25.81 -3.78
C THR A 2 -3.99 24.91 -3.68
N ALA A 3 -5.14 25.53 -3.91
CA ALA A 3 -6.46 24.92 -3.85
C ALA A 3 -6.63 23.98 -5.05
N TRP A 4 -6.90 22.71 -4.78
CA TRP A 4 -7.29 21.74 -5.81
C TRP A 4 -8.80 21.91 -6.07
N ARG A 5 -9.15 22.39 -7.26
CA ARG A 5 -10.53 22.62 -7.69
C ARG A 5 -11.11 21.32 -8.21
N TRP A 6 -12.13 20.80 -7.53
CA TRP A 6 -13.03 19.79 -8.07
C TRP A 6 -14.02 20.49 -8.99
N ALA A 7 -13.93 20.27 -10.30
CA ALA A 7 -14.87 20.84 -11.25
C ALA A 7 -16.10 19.91 -11.37
N THR A 8 -17.21 20.55 -11.06
CA THR A 8 -18.60 20.12 -11.01
C THR A 8 -19.13 19.56 -12.33
N GLN A 9 -20.17 18.75 -12.17
CA GLN A 9 -20.94 18.07 -13.19
C GLN A 9 -21.88 19.00 -13.99
N ALA A 10 -22.26 18.51 -15.18
CA ALA A 10 -23.46 18.80 -16.00
C ALA A 10 -23.43 20.01 -16.96
N ARG A 11 -23.62 19.78 -18.27
CA ARG A 11 -24.93 19.65 -18.93
C ARG A 11 -24.75 19.39 -20.44
N ALA A 12 -25.76 18.72 -20.99
CA ALA A 12 -25.86 18.25 -22.37
C ALA A 12 -26.00 19.38 -23.40
N ALA A 13 -25.48 19.14 -24.60
CA ALA A 13 -25.99 19.69 -25.85
C ALA A 13 -25.71 18.68 -26.98
N CYS A 14 -26.71 17.87 -27.32
CA CYS A 14 -26.75 17.14 -28.58
C CYS A 14 -27.06 18.13 -29.71
N LEU A 15 -26.26 18.15 -30.77
CA LEU A 15 -26.71 18.23 -32.17
C LEU A 15 -25.50 18.30 -33.09
N ALA A 16 -25.26 17.24 -33.89
CA ALA A 16 -24.73 17.36 -35.24
C ALA A 16 -24.84 16.00 -35.94
N LEU A 17 -25.64 15.97 -37.02
CA LEU A 17 -25.68 14.89 -37.99
C LEU A 17 -24.33 14.78 -38.72
N GLY A 18 -23.82 13.55 -38.86
CA GLY A 18 -22.71 13.23 -39.74
C GLY A 18 -22.71 11.74 -40.04
N LEU A 19 -23.15 11.38 -41.26
CA LEU A 19 -23.01 10.03 -41.81
C LEU A 19 -21.52 9.72 -41.97
N GLY A 20 -20.99 8.86 -41.11
CA GLY A 20 -19.68 8.24 -41.23
C GLY A 20 -19.79 6.79 -40.79
N LEU A 21 -19.26 5.87 -41.59
CA LEU A 21 -19.26 4.43 -41.37
C LEU A 21 -18.74 4.09 -39.97
N GLY A 22 -19.66 3.80 -39.05
CA GLY A 22 -19.35 3.49 -37.66
C GLY A 22 -18.89 2.05 -37.51
N VAL A 23 -17.59 1.85 -37.33
CA VAL A 23 -17.09 0.64 -36.68
C VAL A 23 -17.55 0.72 -35.22
N PRO A 24 -18.31 -0.26 -34.69
CA PRO A 24 -18.69 -0.24 -33.29
C PRO A 24 -17.43 -0.45 -32.45
N MET A 25 -16.89 0.63 -31.88
CA MET A 25 -15.98 0.53 -30.75
C MET A 25 -16.80 0.03 -29.57
N THR A 26 -16.82 -1.29 -29.39
CA THR A 26 -17.22 -1.89 -28.12
C THR A 26 -16.19 -1.45 -27.08
N ALA A 27 -16.53 -0.43 -26.30
CA ALA A 27 -15.82 -0.12 -25.07
C ALA A 27 -15.92 -1.37 -24.18
N GLY A 28 -14.85 -2.17 -24.16
CA GLY A 28 -14.69 -3.23 -23.19
C GLY A 28 -14.68 -2.58 -21.81
N ALA A 29 -15.80 -2.66 -21.10
CA ALA A 29 -15.85 -2.31 -19.69
C ALA A 29 -14.87 -3.24 -19.00
N ALA A 30 -13.69 -2.69 -18.63
CA ALA A 30 -12.73 -3.40 -17.82
C ALA A 30 -13.46 -3.82 -16.55
N THR A 31 -13.68 -5.13 -16.40
CA THR A 31 -14.27 -5.69 -15.19
C THR A 31 -13.39 -5.23 -14.02
N PRO A 32 -13.96 -4.58 -12.98
CA PRO A 32 -13.20 -4.25 -11.79
C PRO A 32 -12.51 -5.53 -11.31
N PRO A 33 -11.20 -5.50 -11.00
CA PRO A 33 -10.53 -6.69 -10.50
C PRO A 33 -11.34 -7.19 -9.30
N GLU A 34 -11.71 -8.47 -9.34
CA GLU A 34 -12.40 -9.09 -8.21
C GLU A 34 -11.58 -8.81 -6.94
N PRO A 35 -12.22 -8.45 -5.82
CA PRO A 35 -11.50 -8.27 -4.58
C PRO A 35 -10.77 -9.56 -4.26
N VAL A 36 -9.43 -9.51 -4.31
CA VAL A 36 -8.57 -10.62 -3.90
C VAL A 36 -8.92 -10.93 -2.45
N ARG A 37 -9.68 -12.00 -2.27
CA ARG A 37 -10.07 -12.50 -0.95
C ARG A 37 -8.89 -13.28 -0.42
N ILE A 38 -8.26 -12.77 0.64
CA ILE A 38 -7.29 -13.54 1.42
C ILE A 38 -8.02 -14.78 1.91
N ASN A 39 -7.63 -15.95 1.42
CA ASN A 39 -8.22 -17.21 1.87
C ASN A 39 -7.78 -17.45 3.33
N PRO A 40 -8.72 -17.59 4.28
CA PRO A 40 -8.37 -17.88 5.67
C PRO A 40 -7.48 -19.11 5.84
N ALA A 41 -7.56 -20.08 4.92
CA ALA A 41 -6.72 -21.28 4.93
C ALA A 41 -5.24 -21.01 4.59
N ASP A 42 -4.94 -19.88 3.94
CA ASP A 42 -3.57 -19.45 3.62
C ASP A 42 -2.94 -18.67 4.79
N ARG A 43 -3.67 -18.41 5.88
CA ARG A 43 -3.09 -17.77 7.07
C ARG A 43 -1.97 -18.66 7.63
N GLY A 44 -0.79 -18.07 7.77
CA GLY A 44 0.41 -18.78 8.25
C GLY A 44 1.23 -19.47 7.15
N SER A 45 0.84 -19.38 5.86
CA SER A 45 1.61 -19.92 4.74
C SER A 45 2.75 -19.00 4.28
N GLY A 46 2.91 -17.82 4.89
CA GLY A 46 3.96 -16.84 4.60
C GLY A 46 5.12 -16.89 5.60
N LEU A 47 6.24 -16.27 5.23
CA LEU A 47 7.39 -16.12 6.13
C LEU A 47 7.25 -14.87 7.00
N ALA A 48 7.43 -15.03 8.31
CA ALA A 48 7.61 -13.92 9.24
C ALA A 48 9.09 -13.82 9.63
N VAL A 49 9.69 -12.65 9.42
CA VAL A 49 11.08 -12.36 9.80
C VAL A 49 11.08 -11.39 10.97
N ALA A 50 11.47 -11.87 12.15
CA ALA A 50 11.66 -11.04 13.33
C ALA A 50 13.05 -10.40 13.33
N ILE A 51 13.11 -9.08 13.45
CA ILE A 51 14.36 -8.32 13.47
C ILE A 51 14.46 -7.63 14.83
N GLY A 52 15.50 -7.97 15.62
CA GLY A 52 15.68 -7.52 17.02
C GLY A 52 15.95 -6.03 17.23
N GLY A 53 15.72 -5.19 16.21
CA GLY A 53 15.92 -3.74 16.27
C GLY A 53 17.17 -3.26 15.53
N GLY A 54 17.18 -1.96 15.20
CA GLY A 54 18.36 -1.28 14.66
C GLY A 54 18.84 -1.80 13.29
N LEU A 55 17.92 -2.21 12.40
CA LEU A 55 18.32 -2.58 11.04
C LEU A 55 18.82 -1.34 10.29
N LYS A 56 20.15 -1.26 10.11
CA LYS A 56 20.82 -0.14 9.46
C LYS A 56 20.90 -0.33 7.95
N ALA A 57 21.23 0.75 7.23
CA ALA A 57 21.34 0.74 5.77
C ALA A 57 22.49 -0.15 5.24
N ASP A 58 23.55 -0.29 6.04
CA ASP A 58 24.77 -1.07 5.75
C ASP A 58 24.63 -2.57 6.09
N HIS A 59 23.51 -2.99 6.68
CA HIS A 59 23.17 -4.41 6.86
C HIS A 59 22.69 -5.04 5.53
N ASP A 60 23.53 -4.97 4.50
CA ASP A 60 23.18 -5.34 3.12
C ASP A 60 22.64 -6.75 2.99
N ALA A 61 23.24 -7.72 3.69
CA ALA A 61 22.84 -9.12 3.65
C ALA A 61 21.39 -9.34 4.13
N VAL A 62 20.96 -8.63 5.18
CA VAL A 62 19.60 -8.76 5.72
C VAL A 62 18.59 -8.20 4.74
N TRP A 63 18.82 -6.98 4.24
CA TRP A 63 17.95 -6.36 3.25
C TRP A 63 17.87 -7.17 1.96
N GLN A 64 18.99 -7.74 1.51
CA GLN A 64 19.03 -8.61 0.32
C GLN A 64 18.22 -9.88 0.56
N ALA A 65 18.38 -10.52 1.71
CA ALA A 65 17.63 -11.72 2.06
C ALA A 65 16.12 -11.45 2.06
N LEU A 66 15.66 -10.33 2.63
CA LEU A 66 14.25 -9.94 2.61
C LEU A 66 13.72 -9.90 1.17
N VAL A 67 14.40 -9.20 0.26
CA VAL A 67 13.97 -9.11 -1.15
C VAL A 67 13.95 -10.49 -1.82
N GLN A 68 14.96 -11.33 -1.60
CA GLN A 68 14.98 -12.68 -2.16
C GLN A 68 13.82 -13.55 -1.67
N LEU A 69 13.52 -13.50 -0.37
CA LEU A 69 12.41 -14.25 0.24
C LEU A 69 11.04 -13.83 -0.31
N SER A 70 10.91 -12.58 -0.79
CA SER A 70 9.70 -12.08 -1.44
C SER A 70 9.59 -12.41 -2.94
N GLY A 71 10.51 -13.20 -3.49
CA GLY A 71 10.55 -13.54 -4.91
C GLY A 71 11.60 -12.79 -5.74
N GLY A 72 12.54 -12.08 -5.09
CA GLY A 72 13.66 -11.42 -5.75
C GLY A 72 13.35 -10.03 -6.32
N PRO A 73 14.21 -9.50 -7.21
CA PRO A 73 13.99 -8.20 -7.86
C PRO A 73 12.63 -8.13 -8.57
N GLY A 74 11.97 -6.97 -8.48
CA GLY A 74 10.62 -6.73 -8.98
C GLY A 74 9.51 -7.09 -7.98
N ALA A 75 9.82 -7.78 -6.88
CA ALA A 75 8.84 -8.06 -5.83
C ALA A 75 8.25 -6.76 -5.27
N ARG A 76 6.93 -6.74 -5.11
CA ARG A 76 6.19 -5.59 -4.57
C ARG A 76 6.24 -5.59 -3.05
N TRP A 77 6.59 -4.46 -2.46
CA TRP A 77 6.67 -4.29 -1.02
C TRP A 77 5.82 -3.12 -0.55
N VAL A 78 5.12 -3.34 0.55
CA VAL A 78 4.50 -2.29 1.35
C VAL A 78 5.35 -2.02 2.57
N VAL A 79 5.58 -0.75 2.87
CA VAL A 79 6.31 -0.30 4.06
C VAL A 79 5.38 0.50 4.95
N LEU A 80 5.39 0.18 6.24
CA LEU A 80 4.56 0.81 7.27
C LEU A 80 5.45 1.45 8.32
N GLY A 81 5.41 2.78 8.36
CA GLY A 81 6.10 3.61 9.35
C GLY A 81 5.40 3.68 10.72
N THR A 82 4.34 2.89 10.92
CA THR A 82 3.31 3.06 11.97
C THR A 82 3.87 3.15 13.40
N ALA A 83 4.95 2.43 13.70
CA ALA A 83 5.56 2.44 15.03
C ALA A 83 6.40 3.70 15.30
N SER A 84 6.89 4.37 14.25
CA SER A 84 7.85 5.45 14.37
C SER A 84 7.19 6.76 14.83
N GLU A 85 7.98 7.61 15.48
CA GLU A 85 7.62 9.02 15.74
C GLU A 85 7.74 9.89 14.48
N ASP A 86 8.59 9.48 13.52
CA ASP A 86 8.63 10.05 12.17
C ASP A 86 8.33 8.94 11.14
N PRO A 87 7.04 8.61 10.94
CA PRO A 87 6.63 7.53 10.06
C PRO A 87 7.07 7.77 8.61
N THR A 88 7.12 9.03 8.17
CA THR A 88 7.47 9.40 6.81
C THR A 88 8.95 9.14 6.55
N ALA A 89 9.84 9.66 7.39
CA ALA A 89 11.28 9.48 7.22
C ALA A 89 11.68 8.01 7.41
N SER A 90 11.11 7.33 8.41
CA SER A 90 11.42 5.92 8.69
C SER A 90 11.01 5.02 7.53
N ALA A 91 9.78 5.19 7.01
CA ALA A 91 9.30 4.40 5.89
C ALA A 91 10.07 4.70 4.59
N ALA A 92 10.39 5.98 4.32
CA ALA A 92 11.19 6.37 3.17
C ALA A 92 12.59 5.74 3.21
N GLY A 93 13.21 5.65 4.38
CA GLY A 93 14.49 4.98 4.59
C GLY A 93 14.42 3.50 4.20
N ALA A 94 13.41 2.77 4.68
CA ALA A 94 13.22 1.36 4.36
C ALA A 94 12.87 1.14 2.88
N VAL A 95 11.98 1.97 2.30
CA VAL A 95 11.67 1.95 0.86
C VAL A 95 12.94 2.09 0.03
N LYS A 96 13.81 3.04 0.37
CA LYS A 96 15.10 3.24 -0.33
C LYS A 96 15.97 1.98 -0.24
N GLN A 97 16.01 1.29 0.90
CA GLN A 97 16.81 0.06 1.01
C GLN A 97 16.25 -1.08 0.17
N LEU A 98 14.94 -1.28 0.17
CA LEU A 98 14.29 -2.29 -0.66
C LEU A 98 14.51 -2.01 -2.16
N GLN A 99 14.32 -0.76 -2.59
CA GLN A 99 14.50 -0.34 -3.98
C GLN A 99 15.95 -0.45 -4.45
N ARG A 100 16.95 -0.13 -3.60
CA ARG A 100 18.38 -0.34 -3.92
C ARG A 100 18.73 -1.78 -4.27
N ARG A 101 17.89 -2.74 -3.87
CA ARG A 101 18.07 -4.18 -4.08
C ARG A 101 17.08 -4.75 -5.10
N GLY A 102 16.43 -3.86 -5.85
CA GLY A 102 15.60 -4.20 -7.00
C GLY A 102 14.12 -4.44 -6.70
N ALA A 103 13.66 -4.28 -5.44
CA ALA A 103 12.23 -4.39 -5.13
C ALA A 103 11.45 -3.15 -5.57
N VAL A 104 10.14 -3.31 -5.80
CA VAL A 104 9.20 -2.21 -6.01
C VAL A 104 8.51 -1.92 -4.68
N ALA A 105 9.02 -0.94 -3.93
CA ALA A 105 8.51 -0.62 -2.59
C ALA A 105 7.75 0.70 -2.55
N VAL A 106 6.66 0.73 -1.77
CA VAL A 106 5.84 1.92 -1.48
C VAL A 106 5.55 2.02 0.02
N ALA A 107 5.55 3.24 0.55
CA ALA A 107 5.16 3.50 1.93
C ALA A 107 3.66 3.85 1.99
N LEU A 108 2.92 3.25 2.92
CA LEU A 108 1.51 3.60 3.15
C LEU A 108 1.38 4.60 4.31
N PRO A 109 0.49 5.59 4.21
CA PRO A 109 0.30 6.62 5.23
C PRO A 109 -0.57 6.12 6.39
N VAL A 110 -0.17 5.03 7.04
CA VAL A 110 -0.87 4.43 8.19
C VAL A 110 -0.03 4.65 9.44
N SER A 111 -0.27 5.76 10.14
CA SER A 111 0.40 6.05 11.42
C SER A 111 -0.42 7.03 12.25
N PRO A 112 -0.49 6.88 13.59
CA PRO A 112 -1.16 7.84 14.46
C PRO A 112 -0.52 9.24 14.43
N GLU A 113 0.74 9.34 14.01
CA GLU A 113 1.46 10.61 13.84
C GLU A 113 1.05 11.36 12.56
N LEU A 114 0.37 10.68 11.62
CA LEU A 114 -0.17 11.28 10.41
C LEU A 114 -1.63 11.68 10.66
N LYS A 115 -1.91 12.99 10.54
CA LYS A 115 -3.25 13.55 10.78
C LYS A 115 -4.16 13.49 9.56
N ASP A 116 -3.57 13.42 8.36
CA ASP A 116 -4.29 13.41 7.09
C ASP A 116 -3.61 12.45 6.10
N PRO A 117 -4.24 11.31 5.75
CA PRO A 117 -5.50 10.82 6.31
C PRO A 117 -5.32 10.31 7.76
N PRO A 118 -6.35 10.40 8.62
CA PRO A 118 -6.33 9.74 9.92
C PRO A 118 -6.30 8.21 9.75
N VAL A 119 -5.64 7.51 10.68
CA VAL A 119 -5.47 6.04 10.65
C VAL A 119 -6.76 5.29 10.36
N ALA A 120 -7.86 5.65 11.05
CA ALA A 120 -9.14 4.98 10.90
C ALA A 120 -9.69 5.03 9.46
N GLN A 121 -9.35 6.06 8.69
CA GLN A 121 -9.68 6.17 7.28
C GLN A 121 -8.67 5.41 6.43
N ALA A 122 -7.36 5.58 6.68
CA ALA A 122 -6.31 4.94 5.90
C ALA A 122 -6.43 3.40 5.90
N VAL A 123 -6.75 2.78 7.03
CA VAL A 123 -6.90 1.31 7.13
C VAL A 123 -8.15 0.76 6.42
N ARG A 124 -8.99 1.64 5.86
CA ARG A 124 -10.21 1.30 5.10
C ARG A 124 -10.17 1.85 3.66
N ASP A 125 -9.10 2.51 3.27
CA ASP A 125 -8.94 3.07 1.94
C ASP A 125 -8.68 1.94 0.93
N GLU A 126 -9.61 1.74 -0.01
CA GLU A 126 -9.53 0.65 -0.99
C GLU A 126 -8.26 0.69 -1.86
N ALA A 127 -7.69 1.88 -2.12
CA ALA A 127 -6.44 1.99 -2.88
C ALA A 127 -5.23 1.53 -2.05
N LEU A 128 -5.24 1.77 -0.73
CA LEU A 128 -4.22 1.23 0.17
C LEU A 128 -4.39 -0.28 0.36
N LEU A 129 -5.63 -0.76 0.50
CA LEU A 129 -5.93 -2.20 0.57
C LEU A 129 -5.47 -2.94 -0.68
N ALA A 130 -5.70 -2.37 -1.87
CA ALA A 130 -5.24 -2.96 -3.12
C ALA A 130 -3.70 -3.07 -3.18
N GLN A 131 -2.97 -2.09 -2.64
CA GLN A 131 -1.51 -2.15 -2.56
C GLN A 131 -1.02 -3.27 -1.63
N VAL A 132 -1.64 -3.42 -0.46
CA VAL A 132 -1.31 -4.51 0.48
C VAL A 132 -1.62 -5.87 -0.14
N ARG A 133 -2.80 -6.05 -0.76
CA ARG A 133 -3.20 -7.30 -1.42
C ARG A 133 -2.26 -7.68 -2.57
N ALA A 134 -1.68 -6.71 -3.27
CA ALA A 134 -0.76 -6.93 -4.38
C ALA A 134 0.71 -7.14 -3.95
N ALA A 135 1.03 -6.89 -2.68
CA ALA A 135 2.39 -6.98 -2.17
C ALA A 135 2.83 -8.45 -1.97
N LYS A 136 4.13 -8.69 -2.11
CA LYS A 136 4.82 -9.93 -1.76
C LYS A 136 5.61 -9.83 -0.46
N GLY A 137 5.75 -8.61 0.07
CA GLY A 137 6.32 -8.36 1.40
C GLY A 137 5.70 -7.14 2.05
N VAL A 138 5.55 -7.19 3.37
CA VAL A 138 5.16 -6.07 4.22
C VAL A 138 6.29 -5.84 5.23
N PHE A 139 6.78 -4.61 5.34
CA PHE A 139 7.84 -4.24 6.26
C PHE A 139 7.33 -3.20 7.26
N PHE A 140 7.44 -3.51 8.55
CA PHE A 140 7.18 -2.56 9.63
C PHE A 140 8.50 -1.94 10.10
N THR A 141 8.57 -0.62 10.12
CA THR A 141 9.72 0.06 10.71
C THR A 141 9.69 -0.03 12.25
N GLY A 142 10.82 0.21 12.89
CA GLY A 142 10.92 0.24 14.36
C GLY A 142 10.24 1.46 15.01
N GLY A 143 10.00 1.34 16.32
CA GLY A 143 9.40 2.37 17.16
C GLY A 143 8.56 1.75 18.28
N ALA A 144 7.45 2.41 18.64
CA ALA A 144 6.52 1.93 19.66
C ALA A 144 5.58 0.84 19.08
N GLN A 145 5.73 -0.39 19.55
CA GLN A 145 4.98 -1.55 19.04
C GLN A 145 3.47 -1.43 19.28
N ASP A 146 3.07 -0.83 20.40
CA ASP A 146 1.66 -0.58 20.73
C ASP A 146 0.96 0.32 19.69
N ARG A 147 1.70 1.17 18.96
CA ARG A 147 1.13 1.96 17.85
C ARG A 147 0.70 1.07 16.68
N ILE A 148 1.40 -0.02 16.43
CA ILE A 148 1.03 -0.97 15.36
C ILE A 148 -0.30 -1.65 15.73
N THR A 149 -0.38 -2.22 16.93
CA THR A 149 -1.56 -2.97 17.37
C THR A 149 -2.77 -2.05 17.55
N SER A 150 -2.61 -0.88 18.17
CA SER A 150 -3.71 0.08 18.31
C SER A 150 -4.19 0.67 16.98
N SER A 151 -3.32 0.76 15.97
CA SER A 151 -3.70 1.25 14.62
C SER A 151 -4.38 0.20 13.77
N LEU A 152 -3.84 -1.03 13.75
CA LEU A 152 -4.29 -2.09 12.84
C LEU A 152 -5.28 -3.06 13.46
N GLN A 153 -5.28 -3.19 14.79
CA GLN A 153 -6.19 -4.04 15.58
C GLN A 153 -6.78 -3.29 16.79
N PRO A 154 -7.42 -2.12 16.60
CA PRO A 154 -7.98 -1.35 17.71
C PRO A 154 -8.97 -2.19 18.52
N GLY A 155 -8.78 -2.26 19.84
CA GLY A 155 -9.60 -3.10 20.73
C GLY A 155 -9.51 -4.60 20.45
N GLY A 156 -8.42 -5.06 19.82
CA GLY A 156 -8.22 -6.45 19.43
C GLY A 156 -9.00 -6.88 18.19
N GLN A 157 -9.61 -5.95 17.45
CA GLN A 157 -10.38 -6.24 16.24
C GLN A 157 -9.59 -5.83 15.01
N ALA A 158 -9.29 -6.79 14.13
CA ALA A 158 -8.56 -6.54 12.90
C ALA A 158 -9.29 -5.53 11.99
N THR A 159 -8.53 -4.56 11.49
CA THR A 159 -8.98 -3.65 10.43
C THR A 159 -8.93 -4.33 9.07
N PRO A 160 -9.61 -3.80 8.04
CA PRO A 160 -9.55 -4.38 6.69
C PRO A 160 -8.16 -4.43 6.05
N LEU A 161 -7.19 -3.67 6.58
CA LEU A 161 -5.80 -3.65 6.12
C LEU A 161 -4.99 -4.87 6.59
N LEU A 162 -5.51 -5.67 7.53
CA LEU A 162 -4.93 -6.93 8.00
C LEU A 162 -5.55 -8.18 7.35
#